data_AF-A0A8T0PZP7-F1
#
_entry.id   AF-A0A8T0PZP7-F1
#
_cell.length_a   1.000
_cell.length_b   1.000
_cell.length_c   1.000
_cell.angle_alpha   90.00
_cell.angle_beta   90.00
_cell.angle_gamma   90.00
#
_symmetry.space_group_name_H-M   'P 1'
#
loop_
_entity.id
_entity.type
_entity.pdbx_description
1 polymer ?
#
loop_
_entity_poly.entity_id
_entity_poly.type
_entity_poly.pdbx_seq_one_letter_code
_entity_poly.pdbx_strand_id
1 'polypeptide(L)'
;MYDMIDHYFHCVSRIRRNESQLDCEASQSIPVGITEHHVLENSAAAANCFTPANFYLVQKEITRATLYDIGEILESDVSTKYIVAARGGTKVFEVECDDEETLGNVSCSCLKFECEGIPCCHIMVVLITLGAAMPQCCVLNRWTLNAKSASSLETTDHVNSMKGTRFSELLMLAKPVFEEASCSIDEYMRWKEILEAELKGKRKREDIEGESSGIEDREWLRS
;
A
#
# COMPACT_ATOMS: atom_id res chain seq x y z
N MET A 1 27.63 17.04 23.25
CA MET A 1 26.94 15.75 23.45
C MET A 1 25.41 15.90 23.33
N TYR A 2 24.81 16.97 23.87
CA TYR A 2 23.38 17.30 23.68
C TYR A 2 22.97 17.55 22.21
N ASP A 3 23.80 18.27 21.44
CA ASP A 3 23.54 18.62 20.02
C ASP A 3 23.34 17.39 19.10
N MET A 4 24.03 16.28 19.37
CA MET A 4 23.87 15.04 18.60
C MET A 4 22.54 14.34 18.91
N ILE A 5 22.07 14.41 20.15
CA ILE A 5 20.82 13.80 20.60
C ILE A 5 19.63 14.59 20.03
N ASP A 6 19.67 15.92 20.06
CA ASP A 6 18.64 16.77 19.47
C ASP A 6 18.57 16.61 17.94
N HIS A 7 19.73 16.55 17.28
CA HIS A 7 19.80 16.27 15.85
C HIS A 7 19.22 14.88 15.51
N TYR A 8 19.49 13.86 16.31
CA TYR A 8 18.91 12.52 16.16
C TYR A 8 17.39 12.56 16.27
N PHE A 9 16.83 13.17 17.32
CA PHE A 9 15.38 13.27 17.49
C PHE A 9 14.72 14.06 16.36
N HIS A 10 15.37 15.12 15.88
CA HIS A 10 14.86 15.90 14.75
C HIS A 10 14.84 15.08 13.45
N CYS A 11 15.91 14.33 13.17
CA CYS A 11 15.99 13.42 12.02
C CYS A 11 14.92 12.33 12.08
N VAL A 12 14.74 11.68 13.24
CA VAL A 12 13.70 10.66 13.45
C VAL A 12 12.30 11.26 13.28
N SER A 13 12.04 12.44 13.84
CA SER A 13 10.76 13.14 13.68
C SER A 13 10.44 13.43 12.21
N ARG A 14 11.45 13.87 11.44
CA ARG A 14 11.30 14.10 9.99
C ARG A 14 11.01 12.82 9.22
N ILE A 15 11.69 11.72 9.54
CA ILE A 15 11.43 10.41 8.92
C ILE A 15 9.99 9.98 9.19
N ARG A 16 9.55 10.04 10.45
CA ARG A 16 8.18 9.67 10.85
C ARG A 16 7.11 10.54 10.18
N ARG A 17 7.36 11.85 10.05
CA ARG A 17 6.44 12.76 9.33
C ARG A 17 6.35 12.40 7.86
N ASN A 18 7.49 12.16 7.20
CA ASN A 18 7.52 11.74 5.79
C ASN A 18 6.79 10.41 5.60
N GLU A 19 7.04 9.44 6.46
CA GLU A 19 6.39 8.14 6.44
C GLU A 19 4.87 8.26 6.60
N SER A 20 4.40 9.05 7.58
CA SER A 20 2.97 9.30 7.79
C SER A 20 2.31 10.01 6.60
N GLN A 21 3.02 10.89 5.90
CA GLN A 21 2.52 11.52 4.69
C GLN A 21 2.37 10.50 3.56
N LEU A 22 3.40 9.67 3.34
CA LEU A 22 3.38 8.61 2.33
C LEU A 22 2.29 7.57 2.62
N ASP A 23 2.06 7.21 3.88
CA ASP A 23 0.95 6.33 4.27
C ASP A 23 -0.41 6.94 3.88
N CYS A 24 -0.59 8.22 4.18
CA CYS A 24 -1.83 8.94 3.85
C CYS A 24 -2.05 9.01 2.32
N GLU A 25 -1.01 9.34 1.57
CA GLU A 25 -1.04 9.35 0.10
C GLU A 25 -1.34 7.96 -0.45
N ALA A 26 -0.73 6.91 0.10
CA ALA A 26 -0.96 5.52 -0.28
C ALA A 26 -2.40 5.05 0.03
N SER A 27 -2.96 5.42 1.18
CA SER A 27 -4.35 5.07 1.54
C SER A 27 -5.40 5.80 0.68
N GLN A 28 -5.06 6.96 0.14
CA GLN A 28 -5.96 7.77 -0.70
C GLN A 28 -5.79 7.52 -2.20
N SER A 29 -4.67 6.92 -2.62
CA SER A 29 -4.41 6.62 -4.03
C SER A 29 -5.16 5.36 -4.45
N ILE A 30 -5.78 5.43 -5.63
CA ILE A 30 -6.39 4.27 -6.29
C ILE A 30 -5.46 3.86 -7.42
N PRO A 31 -4.79 2.68 -7.33
CA PRO A 31 -3.93 2.21 -8.40
C PRO A 31 -4.75 1.98 -9.68
N VAL A 32 -4.18 2.36 -10.82
CA VAL A 32 -4.85 2.25 -12.13
C VAL A 32 -4.17 1.18 -12.96
N GLY A 33 -4.92 0.14 -13.32
CA GLY A 33 -4.49 -0.89 -14.26
C GLY A 33 -4.45 -0.36 -15.69
N ILE A 34 -3.40 -0.69 -16.45
CA ILE A 34 -3.21 -0.21 -17.83
C ILE A 34 -2.88 -1.35 -18.81
N THR A 35 -2.72 -2.57 -18.31
CA THR A 35 -2.40 -3.73 -19.15
C THR A 35 -3.68 -4.41 -19.63
N GLU A 36 -3.55 -5.34 -20.58
CA GLU A 36 -4.66 -6.20 -21.01
C GLU A 36 -5.01 -7.29 -19.98
N HIS A 37 -4.19 -7.47 -18.94
CA HIS A 37 -4.35 -8.52 -17.93
C HIS A 37 -5.15 -8.02 -16.71
N HIS A 38 -6.37 -7.55 -16.98
CA HIS A 38 -7.21 -6.88 -15.98
C HIS A 38 -7.51 -7.73 -14.73
N VAL A 39 -7.65 -9.05 -14.86
CA VAL A 39 -7.91 -9.94 -13.70
C VAL A 39 -6.78 -9.85 -12.67
N LEU A 40 -5.54 -9.89 -13.15
CA LEU A 40 -4.35 -9.85 -12.31
C LEU A 40 -4.09 -8.45 -11.76
N GLU A 41 -4.30 -7.40 -12.56
CA GLU A 41 -4.19 -6.02 -12.08
C GLU A 41 -5.28 -5.67 -11.05
N ASN A 42 -6.53 -6.01 -11.31
CA ASN A 42 -7.64 -5.70 -10.41
C ASN A 42 -7.48 -6.42 -9.07
N SER A 43 -7.04 -7.68 -9.08
CA SER A 43 -6.76 -8.42 -7.86
C SER A 43 -5.52 -7.87 -7.12
N ALA A 44 -4.47 -7.46 -7.82
CA ALA A 44 -3.31 -6.81 -7.20
C ALA A 44 -3.63 -5.41 -6.62
N ALA A 45 -4.56 -4.68 -7.24
CA ALA A 45 -5.03 -3.37 -6.80
C ALA A 45 -6.10 -3.47 -5.69
N ALA A 46 -6.58 -4.67 -5.38
CA ALA A 46 -7.58 -4.87 -4.35
C ALA A 46 -7.09 -4.38 -2.97
N ALA A 47 -8.03 -3.94 -2.14
CA ALA A 47 -7.73 -3.51 -0.78
C ALA A 47 -6.98 -4.63 -0.03
N ASN A 48 -5.86 -4.27 0.61
CA ASN A 48 -4.96 -5.16 1.35
C ASN A 48 -4.00 -6.03 0.54
N CYS A 49 -3.92 -5.91 -0.80
CA CYS A 49 -2.91 -6.62 -1.58
C CYS A 49 -1.57 -5.84 -1.61
N PHE A 50 -1.44 -4.87 -2.51
CA PHE A 50 -0.22 -4.06 -2.59
C PHE A 50 -0.51 -2.60 -2.23
N THR A 51 0.47 -1.93 -1.62
CA THR A 51 0.44 -0.45 -1.61
C THR A 51 0.46 0.07 -3.05
N PRO A 52 -0.03 1.29 -3.33
CA PRO A 52 -0.01 1.85 -4.68
C PRO A 52 1.39 1.87 -5.31
N ALA A 53 2.43 2.17 -4.53
CA ALA A 53 3.82 2.13 -5.01
C ALA A 53 4.23 0.71 -5.44
N ASN A 54 3.88 -0.31 -4.66
CA ASN A 54 4.21 -1.70 -4.97
C ASN A 54 3.34 -2.26 -6.11
N PHE A 55 2.10 -1.80 -6.24
CA PHE A 55 1.25 -2.13 -7.37
C PHE A 55 1.92 -1.78 -8.70
N TYR A 56 2.56 -0.61 -8.81
CA TYR A 56 3.27 -0.25 -10.04
C TYR A 56 4.51 -1.12 -10.32
N LEU A 57 5.13 -1.71 -9.28
CA LEU A 57 6.17 -2.71 -9.47
C LEU A 57 5.59 -4.02 -10.02
N VAL A 58 4.45 -4.45 -9.50
CA VAL A 58 3.69 -5.60 -10.02
C VAL A 58 3.28 -5.37 -11.47
N GLN A 59 2.68 -4.21 -11.78
CA GLN A 59 2.27 -3.84 -13.14
C GLN A 59 3.46 -3.86 -14.13
N LYS A 60 4.64 -3.43 -13.69
CA LYS A 60 5.87 -3.56 -14.47
C LYS A 60 6.25 -5.01 -14.74
N GLU A 61 6.13 -5.90 -13.76
CA GLU A 61 6.39 -7.33 -13.95
C GLU A 61 5.34 -8.00 -14.84
N ILE A 62 4.06 -7.60 -14.75
CA ILE A 62 2.99 -8.01 -15.68
C ILE A 62 3.34 -7.59 -17.11
N THR A 63 3.75 -6.34 -17.31
CA THR A 63 4.16 -5.85 -18.64
C THR A 63 5.35 -6.63 -19.18
N ARG A 64 6.34 -6.94 -18.34
CA ARG A 64 7.51 -7.73 -18.72
C ARG A 64 7.19 -9.18 -19.05
N ALA A 65 6.09 -9.73 -18.53
CA ALA A 65 5.65 -11.09 -18.84
C ALA A 65 5.45 -11.30 -20.35
N THR A 66 5.08 -10.25 -21.08
CA THR A 66 4.91 -10.26 -22.56
C THR A 66 6.19 -10.60 -23.35
N LEU A 67 7.36 -10.60 -22.69
CA LEU A 67 8.65 -10.98 -23.28
C LEU A 67 8.94 -12.48 -23.16
N TYR A 68 8.02 -13.26 -22.59
CA TYR A 68 8.19 -14.67 -22.27
C TYR A 68 6.97 -15.47 -22.70
N ASP A 69 7.16 -16.76 -22.95
CA ASP A 69 6.11 -17.73 -23.24
C ASP A 69 6.31 -19.01 -22.42
N ILE A 70 5.24 -19.78 -22.25
CA ILE A 70 5.33 -21.16 -21.73
C ILE A 70 5.83 -22.06 -22.86
N GLY A 71 6.96 -22.72 -22.63
CA GLY A 71 7.52 -23.70 -23.55
C GLY A 71 7.02 -25.11 -23.28
N GLU A 72 7.06 -25.54 -22.02
CA GLU A 72 6.67 -26.89 -21.60
C GLU A 72 5.97 -26.85 -20.24
N ILE A 73 5.04 -27.78 -20.02
CA ILE A 73 4.33 -27.97 -18.76
C ILE A 73 4.58 -29.42 -18.34
N LEU A 74 5.08 -29.60 -17.12
CA LEU A 74 5.43 -30.88 -16.52
C LEU A 74 4.57 -31.08 -15.28
N GLU A 75 3.55 -31.94 -15.41
CA GLU A 75 2.63 -32.27 -14.34
C GLU A 75 3.15 -33.45 -13.52
N SER A 76 2.96 -33.39 -12.21
CA SER A 76 3.19 -34.49 -11.28
C SER A 76 2.02 -34.62 -10.32
N ASP A 77 2.02 -35.69 -9.53
CA ASP A 77 0.97 -35.97 -8.53
C ASP A 77 0.85 -34.89 -7.44
N VAL A 78 1.86 -34.01 -7.29
CA VAL A 78 2.02 -33.10 -6.14
C VAL A 78 2.21 -31.63 -6.56
N SER A 79 2.66 -31.39 -7.80
CA SER A 79 2.92 -30.05 -8.32
C SER A 79 2.92 -30.02 -9.85
N THR A 80 2.62 -28.86 -10.43
CA THR A 80 2.86 -28.56 -11.84
C THR A 80 4.07 -27.63 -11.98
N LYS A 81 4.97 -27.98 -12.90
CA LYS A 81 6.11 -27.16 -13.28
C LYS A 81 5.94 -26.58 -14.69
N TYR A 82 6.08 -25.27 -14.79
CA TYR A 82 6.03 -24.48 -16.01
C TYR A 82 7.42 -24.06 -16.42
N ILE A 83 7.81 -24.40 -17.65
CA ILE A 83 9.06 -23.99 -18.27
C ILE A 83 8.81 -22.71 -19.05
N VAL A 84 9.22 -21.58 -18.47
CA VAL A 84 9.02 -20.23 -19.03
C VAL A 84 10.27 -19.81 -19.80
N ALA A 85 10.13 -19.57 -21.10
CA ALA A 85 11.23 -19.24 -21.99
C ALA A 85 11.13 -17.80 -22.52
N ALA A 86 12.26 -17.11 -22.64
CA ALA A 86 12.30 -15.77 -23.23
C ALA A 86 12.03 -15.81 -24.74
N ARG A 87 11.14 -14.94 -25.23
CA ARG A 87 10.86 -14.77 -26.66
C ARG A 87 12.13 -14.39 -27.42
N GLY A 88 12.51 -15.23 -28.38
CA GLY A 88 13.72 -15.01 -29.20
C GLY A 88 15.04 -15.11 -28.43
N GLY A 89 15.03 -15.68 -27.23
CA GLY A 89 16.21 -15.87 -26.38
C GLY A 89 16.46 -17.33 -26.01
N THR A 90 17.53 -17.56 -25.23
CA THR A 90 17.90 -18.90 -24.72
C THR A 90 17.66 -19.06 -23.22
N LYS A 91 17.23 -17.99 -22.54
CA LYS A 91 16.98 -18.02 -21.10
C LYS A 91 15.69 -18.75 -20.81
N VAL A 92 15.76 -19.68 -19.88
CA VAL A 92 14.64 -20.51 -19.44
C VAL A 92 14.58 -20.46 -17.91
N PHE A 93 13.37 -20.41 -17.38
CA PHE A 93 13.08 -20.38 -15.96
C PHE A 93 12.00 -21.39 -15.63
N GLU A 94 12.18 -22.11 -14.53
CA GLU A 94 11.18 -22.99 -13.97
C GLU A 94 10.32 -22.20 -12.98
N VAL A 95 9.00 -22.33 -13.11
CA VAL A 95 8.00 -21.88 -12.15
C VAL A 95 7.23 -23.11 -11.70
N GLU A 96 7.11 -23.32 -10.39
CA GLU A 96 6.45 -24.49 -9.82
C GLU A 96 5.32 -24.04 -8.90
N CYS A 97 4.14 -24.67 -9.07
CA CYS A 97 2.99 -24.51 -8.20
C CYS A 97 2.47 -25.85 -7.70
N ASP A 98 1.99 -25.89 -6.45
CA ASP A 98 1.46 -27.10 -5.82
C ASP A 98 0.13 -27.56 -6.43
N ASP A 99 -0.82 -26.63 -6.58
CA ASP A 99 -2.13 -26.90 -7.15
C ASP A 99 -2.59 -25.69 -7.97
N GLU A 100 -3.05 -25.92 -9.20
CA GLU A 100 -3.36 -24.83 -10.14
C GLU A 100 -4.63 -24.06 -9.79
N GLU A 101 -5.54 -24.68 -9.02
CA GLU A 101 -6.80 -24.05 -8.61
C GLU A 101 -6.60 -23.16 -7.38
N THR A 102 -5.86 -23.66 -6.39
CA THR A 102 -5.64 -22.97 -5.11
C THR A 102 -4.39 -22.08 -5.12
N LEU A 103 -3.37 -22.42 -5.92
CA LEU A 103 -2.07 -21.76 -5.98
C LEU A 103 -1.51 -21.48 -4.58
N GLY A 104 -1.59 -22.50 -3.71
CA GLY A 104 -1.21 -22.42 -2.30
C GLY A 104 0.26 -22.05 -2.11
N ASN A 105 1.12 -22.48 -3.03
CA ASN A 105 2.52 -22.13 -3.10
C ASN A 105 2.97 -21.97 -4.55
N VAL A 106 3.64 -20.85 -4.85
CA VAL A 106 4.24 -20.60 -6.16
C VAL A 106 5.69 -20.18 -5.96
N SER A 107 6.61 -20.84 -6.66
CA SER A 107 8.03 -20.54 -6.61
C SER A 107 8.62 -20.39 -8.01
N CYS A 108 9.72 -19.64 -8.11
CA CYS A 108 10.42 -19.48 -9.38
C CYS A 108 11.93 -19.63 -9.18
N SER A 109 12.56 -20.40 -10.06
CA SER A 109 14.01 -20.58 -10.13
C SER A 109 14.83 -19.28 -10.25
N CYS A 110 14.23 -18.15 -10.61
CA CYS A 110 14.93 -16.86 -10.64
C CYS A 110 15.12 -16.22 -9.25
N LEU A 111 14.45 -16.74 -8.21
CA LEU A 111 14.53 -16.32 -6.81
C LEU A 111 14.19 -14.85 -6.51
N LYS A 112 13.64 -14.13 -7.49
CA LYS A 112 13.35 -12.70 -7.33
C LYS A 112 12.26 -12.44 -6.30
N PHE A 113 11.26 -13.33 -6.19
CA PHE A 113 10.20 -13.15 -5.20
C PHE A 113 10.73 -13.35 -3.78
N GLU A 114 11.66 -14.27 -3.60
CA GLU A 114 12.31 -14.57 -2.34
C GLU A 114 13.22 -13.41 -1.91
N CYS A 115 13.89 -12.75 -2.87
CA CYS A 115 14.75 -11.59 -2.62
C CYS A 115 13.97 -10.28 -2.43
N GLU A 116 13.03 -9.97 -3.31
CA GLU A 116 12.34 -8.67 -3.36
C GLU A 116 10.93 -8.73 -2.75
N GLY A 117 10.32 -9.91 -2.65
CA GLY A 117 8.94 -10.08 -2.18
C GLY A 117 7.87 -9.57 -3.14
N ILE A 118 8.24 -9.24 -4.39
CA ILE A 118 7.31 -8.95 -5.47
C ILE A 118 7.42 -10.08 -6.50
N PRO A 119 6.30 -10.72 -6.92
CA PRO A 119 6.37 -11.84 -7.85
C PRO A 119 7.03 -11.41 -9.16
N CYS A 120 7.88 -12.27 -9.71
CA CYS A 120 8.63 -11.97 -10.92
C CYS A 120 7.77 -12.10 -12.18
N CYS A 121 8.21 -11.50 -13.28
CA CYS A 121 7.53 -11.63 -14.57
C CYS A 121 7.32 -13.10 -15.02
N HIS A 122 8.16 -14.06 -14.62
CA HIS A 122 7.93 -15.48 -14.96
C HIS A 122 6.74 -16.07 -14.19
N ILE A 123 6.56 -15.71 -12.93
CA ILE A 123 5.35 -16.06 -12.16
C ILE A 123 4.13 -15.41 -12.83
N MET A 124 4.24 -14.15 -13.26
CA MET A 124 3.15 -13.47 -13.96
C MET A 124 2.74 -14.21 -15.24
N VAL A 125 3.68 -14.76 -16.03
CA VAL A 125 3.36 -15.57 -17.22
C VAL A 125 2.44 -16.74 -16.87
N VAL A 126 2.74 -17.47 -15.80
CA VAL A 126 1.93 -18.62 -15.36
C VAL A 126 0.55 -18.15 -14.91
N LEU A 127 0.47 -17.13 -14.05
CA LEU A 127 -0.82 -16.59 -13.56
C LEU A 127 -1.71 -16.09 -14.70
N ILE A 128 -1.12 -15.38 -15.68
CA ILE A 128 -1.83 -14.91 -16.88
C ILE A 128 -2.36 -16.08 -17.70
N THR A 129 -1.56 -17.13 -17.88
CA THR A 129 -1.95 -18.32 -18.65
C THR A 129 -3.10 -19.07 -17.98
N LEU A 130 -3.07 -19.17 -16.66
CA LEU A 130 -4.14 -19.77 -15.87
C LEU A 130 -5.40 -18.87 -15.76
N GLY A 131 -5.31 -17.61 -16.19
CA GLY A 131 -6.37 -16.62 -15.95
C GLY A 131 -6.61 -16.35 -14.46
N ALA A 132 -5.59 -16.58 -13.63
CA ALA A 132 -5.69 -16.52 -12.18
C ALA A 132 -5.65 -15.08 -11.66
N ALA A 133 -6.37 -14.84 -10.56
CA ALA A 133 -6.15 -13.67 -9.72
C ALA A 133 -4.81 -13.78 -8.98
N MET A 134 -4.32 -12.67 -8.42
CA MET A 134 -3.11 -12.66 -7.61
C MET A 134 -3.24 -13.62 -6.41
N PRO A 135 -2.44 -14.70 -6.31
CA PRO A 135 -2.55 -15.64 -5.21
C PRO A 135 -2.11 -15.03 -3.89
N GLN A 136 -2.70 -15.47 -2.79
CA GLN A 136 -2.33 -14.96 -1.46
C GLN A 136 -0.86 -15.27 -1.11
N CYS A 137 -0.32 -16.39 -1.58
CA CYS A 137 1.09 -16.75 -1.39
C CYS A 137 2.07 -15.75 -2.05
N CYS A 138 1.59 -15.01 -3.05
CA CYS A 138 2.34 -13.98 -3.78
C CYS A 138 2.26 -12.59 -3.12
N VAL A 139 1.50 -12.44 -2.02
CA VAL A 139 1.29 -11.17 -1.32
C VAL A 139 1.87 -11.25 0.09
N LEU A 140 3.04 -10.65 0.29
CA LEU A 140 3.70 -10.63 1.60
C LEU A 140 3.21 -9.46 2.45
N ASN A 141 2.94 -9.72 3.74
CA ASN A 141 2.42 -8.70 4.67
C ASN A 141 3.22 -7.39 4.71
N ARG A 142 4.56 -7.44 4.53
CA ARG A 142 5.41 -6.24 4.51
C ARG A 142 5.13 -5.29 3.34
N TRP A 143 4.44 -5.77 2.30
CA TRP A 143 4.13 -5.02 1.09
C TRP A 143 2.66 -4.58 0.99
N THR A 144 1.86 -4.92 2.01
CA THR A 144 0.46 -4.53 2.12
C THR A 144 0.35 -3.26 2.97
N LEU A 145 -0.79 -2.56 2.87
CA LEU A 145 -1.09 -1.38 3.72
C LEU A 145 -1.18 -1.74 5.23
N ASN A 146 -1.36 -3.02 5.56
CA ASN A 146 -1.52 -3.50 6.94
C ASN A 146 -0.19 -3.91 7.58
N ALA A 147 0.97 -3.65 6.95
CA ALA A 147 2.28 -4.04 7.49
C ALA A 147 2.52 -3.57 8.94
N LYS A 148 1.93 -2.44 9.33
CA LYS A 148 2.13 -1.80 10.65
C LYS A 148 1.17 -2.28 11.74
N SER A 149 0.07 -2.95 11.41
CA SER A 149 -0.88 -3.45 12.43
C SER A 149 -0.32 -4.63 13.23
N ALA A 150 0.70 -5.33 12.70
CA ALA A 150 1.32 -6.48 13.34
C ALA A 150 2.52 -6.16 14.25
N SER A 151 3.10 -4.95 14.19
CA SER A 151 4.41 -4.65 14.79
C SER A 151 4.39 -3.68 15.97
N SER A 152 3.27 -3.54 16.69
CA SER A 152 3.19 -2.62 17.83
C SER A 152 3.94 -3.16 19.05
N LEU A 153 5.27 -3.00 19.08
CA LEU A 153 6.07 -3.04 20.30
C LEU A 153 6.19 -1.62 20.85
N GLU A 154 5.75 -1.48 22.10
CA GLU A 154 5.54 -0.23 22.83
C GLU A 154 6.86 0.53 23.08
N THR A 155 6.85 1.84 22.85
CA THR A 155 7.41 2.87 23.77
C THR A 155 7.21 4.26 23.16
N THR A 156 6.50 5.14 23.88
CA THR A 156 6.23 6.57 23.56
C THR A 156 5.60 6.91 22.20
N ASP A 157 5.47 5.94 21.30
CA ASP A 157 4.79 6.00 20.02
C ASP A 157 3.26 5.92 20.13
N HIS A 158 2.71 5.69 21.33
CA HIS A 158 1.29 5.46 21.55
C HIS A 158 0.40 6.63 21.07
N VAL A 159 0.80 7.89 21.20
CA VAL A 159 -0.08 9.03 20.85
C VAL A 159 -0.11 9.32 19.34
N ASN A 160 1.04 9.27 18.66
CA ASN A 160 1.10 9.45 17.21
C ASN A 160 0.64 8.20 16.45
N SER A 161 0.95 7.00 16.97
CA SER A 161 0.39 5.74 16.50
C SER A 161 -1.13 5.73 16.67
N MET A 162 -1.67 6.14 17.83
CA MET A 162 -3.12 6.29 18.02
C MET A 162 -3.75 7.33 17.08
N LYS A 163 -3.06 8.44 16.78
CA LYS A 163 -3.58 9.43 15.83
C LYS A 163 -3.65 8.84 14.42
N GLY A 164 -2.61 8.10 14.00
CA GLY A 164 -2.56 7.40 12.72
C GLY A 164 -3.63 6.31 12.62
N THR A 165 -3.80 5.48 13.64
CA THR A 165 -4.82 4.42 13.67
C THR A 165 -6.23 4.99 13.69
N ARG A 166 -6.52 6.00 14.53
CA ARG A 166 -7.82 6.68 14.55
C ARG A 166 -8.12 7.39 13.23
N PHE A 167 -7.12 8.01 12.61
CA PHE A 167 -7.28 8.64 11.31
C PHE A 167 -7.57 7.60 10.21
N SER A 168 -6.84 6.47 10.22
CA SER A 168 -7.08 5.35 9.31
C SER A 168 -8.48 4.77 9.49
N GLU A 169 -8.93 4.56 10.72
CA GLU A 169 -10.28 4.08 11.03
C GLU A 169 -11.36 5.03 10.53
N LEU A 170 -11.18 6.34 10.74
CA LEU A 170 -12.09 7.36 10.22
C LEU A 170 -12.14 7.37 8.69
N LEU A 171 -10.99 7.23 8.01
CA LEU A 171 -10.96 7.14 6.54
C LEU A 171 -11.66 5.87 6.04
N MET A 172 -11.44 4.73 6.69
CA MET A 172 -12.10 3.46 6.33
C MET A 172 -13.62 3.54 6.45
N LEU A 173 -14.13 4.22 7.49
CA LEU A 173 -15.56 4.45 7.67
C LEU A 173 -16.12 5.49 6.68
N ALA A 174 -15.37 6.57 6.44
CA ALA A 174 -15.82 7.66 5.59
C ALA A 174 -15.83 7.28 4.10
N LYS A 175 -14.91 6.43 3.65
CA LYS A 175 -14.75 6.05 2.25
C LYS A 175 -16.04 5.53 1.59
N PRO A 176 -16.72 4.48 2.08
CA PRO A 176 -17.96 4.01 1.45
C PRO A 176 -19.09 5.03 1.52
N VAL A 177 -19.14 5.84 2.58
CA VAL A 177 -20.13 6.91 2.74
C VAL A 177 -19.95 7.99 1.67
N PHE A 178 -18.71 8.39 1.42
CA PHE A 178 -18.40 9.42 0.42
C PHE A 178 -18.52 8.89 -1.02
N GLU A 179 -18.17 7.63 -1.26
CA GLU A 179 -18.39 6.97 -2.55
C GLU A 179 -19.89 6.96 -2.90
N GLU A 180 -20.75 6.54 -1.98
CA GLU A 180 -22.21 6.57 -2.19
C GLU A 180 -22.74 8.01 -2.35
N ALA A 181 -22.33 8.93 -1.46
CA ALA A 181 -22.76 10.31 -1.52
C ALA A 181 -22.35 11.01 -2.83
N SER A 182 -21.22 10.62 -3.43
CA SER A 182 -20.73 11.21 -4.68
C SER A 182 -21.63 10.95 -5.89
N CYS A 183 -22.49 9.93 -5.82
CA CYS A 183 -23.47 9.61 -6.86
C CYS A 183 -24.69 10.56 -6.88
N SER A 184 -24.86 11.41 -5.86
CA SER A 184 -25.97 12.36 -5.74
C SER A 184 -25.46 13.77 -5.46
N ILE A 185 -25.92 14.75 -6.25
CA ILE A 185 -25.54 16.15 -6.08
C ILE A 185 -25.93 16.68 -4.68
N ASP A 186 -27.10 16.26 -4.16
CA ASP A 186 -27.63 16.74 -2.89
C ASP A 186 -26.84 16.16 -1.71
N GLU A 187 -26.52 14.86 -1.75
CA GLU A 187 -25.72 14.21 -0.70
C GLU A 187 -24.24 14.66 -0.75
N TYR A 188 -23.66 14.85 -1.95
CA TYR A 188 -22.34 15.46 -2.10
C TYR A 188 -22.28 16.85 -1.46
N MET A 189 -23.24 17.73 -1.77
CA MET A 189 -23.27 19.09 -1.23
C MET A 189 -23.45 19.08 0.29
N ARG A 190 -24.32 18.20 0.81
CA ARG A 190 -24.52 18.00 2.24
C ARG A 190 -23.23 17.61 2.96
N TRP A 191 -22.51 16.59 2.47
CA TRP A 191 -21.26 16.15 3.09
C TRP A 191 -20.15 17.19 2.98
N LYS A 192 -20.07 17.90 1.85
CA LYS A 192 -19.14 19.01 1.66
C LYS A 192 -19.37 20.12 2.68
N GLU A 193 -20.62 20.54 2.90
CA GLU A 193 -20.96 21.56 3.89
C GLU A 193 -20.57 21.15 5.31
N ILE A 194 -20.84 19.89 5.69
CA ILE A 194 -20.45 19.33 7.00
C ILE A 194 -18.93 19.41 7.17
N LEU A 195 -18.16 18.94 6.19
CA LEU A 195 -16.69 18.92 6.26
C LEU A 195 -16.11 20.35 6.33
N GLU A 196 -16.64 21.28 5.53
CA GLU A 196 -16.21 22.67 5.55
C GLU A 196 -16.54 23.38 6.88
N ALA A 197 -17.70 23.08 7.47
CA ALA A 197 -18.09 23.61 8.77
C ALA A 197 -17.14 23.14 9.89
N GLU A 198 -16.83 21.85 9.92
CA GLU A 198 -15.87 21.26 10.88
C GLU A 198 -14.46 21.83 10.70
N LEU A 199 -14.00 22.03 9.46
CA LEU A 199 -12.70 22.64 9.16
C LEU A 199 -12.64 24.11 9.59
N LYS A 200 -13.71 24.88 9.38
CA LYS A 200 -13.82 26.27 9.86
C LYS A 200 -13.88 26.34 11.39
N GLY A 201 -14.55 25.39 12.03
CA GLY A 201 -14.63 25.28 13.49
C GLY A 201 -13.29 24.97 14.15
N LYS A 202 -12.40 24.22 13.49
CA LYS A 202 -11.04 23.94 13.99
C LYS A 202 -10.13 25.16 13.94
N ARG A 203 -10.11 25.90 12.82
CA ARG A 203 -9.28 27.13 12.69
C ARG A 203 -9.59 28.17 13.76
N LYS A 204 -10.88 28.40 14.05
CA LYS A 204 -11.31 29.33 15.11
C LYS A 204 -10.85 28.92 16.52
N ARG A 205 -10.64 27.64 16.79
CA ARG A 205 -10.19 27.14 18.11
C ARG A 205 -8.69 27.38 18.30
N GLU A 206 -7.90 27.18 17.24
CA GLU A 206 -6.46 27.43 17.22
C GLU A 206 -6.14 28.93 17.35
N ASP A 207 -6.95 29.79 16.73
CA ASP A 207 -6.81 31.25 16.85
C ASP A 207 -7.05 31.75 18.29
N ILE A 208 -7.99 31.14 19.03
CA ILE A 208 -8.32 31.51 20.42
C ILE A 208 -7.23 31.02 21.41
N GLU A 209 -6.63 29.85 21.17
CA GLU A 209 -5.51 29.33 21.98
C GLU A 209 -4.18 30.06 21.68
N GLY A 210 -4.00 30.55 20.45
CA GLY A 210 -2.88 31.42 20.09
C GLY A 210 -2.95 32.82 20.72
N GLU A 211 -4.15 33.38 20.86
CA GLU A 211 -4.35 34.69 21.52
C GLU A 211 -4.19 34.61 23.06
N SER A 212 -4.57 33.51 23.71
CA SER A 212 -4.40 33.37 25.17
C SER A 212 -2.93 33.25 25.58
N SER A 213 -2.12 32.50 24.83
CA SER A 213 -0.66 32.40 25.08
C SER A 213 0.09 33.72 24.84
N GLY A 214 -0.37 34.54 23.90
CA GLY A 214 0.22 35.86 23.61
C GLY A 214 -0.15 36.97 24.60
N ILE A 215 -1.10 36.73 25.51
CA ILE A 215 -1.48 37.67 26.59
C ILE A 215 -0.63 37.42 27.84
N GLU A 216 -0.32 36.17 28.19
CA GLU A 216 0.53 35.84 29.33
C GLU A 216 1.99 36.30 29.15
N ASP A 217 2.52 36.28 27.92
CA ASP A 217 3.88 36.76 27.61
C ASP A 217 4.04 38.30 27.71
N ARG A 218 2.95 39.08 27.65
CA ARG A 218 3.02 40.55 27.74
C ARG A 218 2.99 41.09 29.17
N GLU A 219 2.62 40.27 30.16
CA GLU A 219 2.61 40.68 31.58
C GLU A 219 4.01 40.58 32.23
N TRP A 220 4.92 39.75 31.70
CA TRP A 220 6.30 39.63 32.22
C TRP A 220 7.25 40.75 31.79
N LEU A 221 6.98 41.47 30.70
CA LEU A 221 7.84 42.55 30.19
C LEU A 221 7.55 43.93 30.82
N ARG A 222 6.66 44.00 31.81
CA ARG A 222 6.22 45.28 32.42
C ARG A 222 6.44 45.38 33.94
N SER A 223 7.24 44.49 34.54
CA SER A 223 7.68 44.57 35.94
C SER A 223 9.17 44.88 36.04
#